data_AF-A0A0B1S0D9-F1
#
_entry.id   AF-A0A0B1S0D9-F1
#
_cell.length_a   1.000
_cell.length_b   1.000
_cell.length_c   1.000
_cell.angle_alpha   90.00
_cell.angle_beta   90.00
_cell.angle_gamma   90.00
#
_symmetry.space_group_name_H-M   'P 1'
#
loop_
_entity.id
_entity.type
_entity.pdbx_description
1 polymer ?
#
loop_
_entity_poly.entity_id
_entity_poly.type
_entity_poly.pdbx_seq_one_letter_code
_entity_poly.pdbx_strand_id
1 'polypeptide(L)'
;LCLLVYFYFICAHFPTFQRLRAVFLHLGLVITCIAYIVAGAWLFQAIERPVELEIREQALGMFDKLKEEFLSNVTETNKNVEDAVDDYIGNMLTLFENPHYAHVFETHLTNHTNDKDIWTFPAAVLFTTTTIIPVGYGNVCPASELGRLLLIIYGMVGIPLALVTMADTGKFISRGVTIWFEESMAVPTGLFLSLLCFYPVIGGLLFHHYADLQFRDAIYFSFTSIFTIGFGDLMVSLFL
;
A
#
# COMPACT_ATOMS: atom_id res chain seq x y z
N LEU A 1 41.10 2.99 18.78
CA LEU A 1 41.10 4.45 18.56
C LEU A 1 42.13 4.92 17.51
N CYS A 2 43.40 4.48 17.54
CA CYS A 2 44.40 4.92 16.54
C CYS A 2 44.06 4.59 15.06
N LEU A 3 43.43 3.44 14.77
CA LEU A 3 43.04 3.09 13.39
C LEU A 3 41.89 3.93 12.83
N LEU A 4 40.95 4.36 13.69
CA LEU A 4 39.85 5.26 13.30
C LEU A 4 40.36 6.68 13.00
N VAL A 5 41.37 7.14 13.75
CA VAL A 5 42.02 8.44 13.52
C VAL A 5 42.87 8.41 12.24
N TYR A 6 43.54 7.29 11.94
CA TYR A 6 44.31 7.11 10.71
C TYR A 6 43.41 7.06 9.46
N PHE A 7 42.24 6.42 9.56
CA PHE A 7 41.23 6.42 8.48
C PHE A 7 40.63 7.81 8.26
N TYR A 8 40.49 8.61 9.32
CA TYR A 8 40.04 10.00 9.25
C TYR A 8 41.05 10.90 8.55
N PHE A 9 42.35 10.70 8.80
CA PHE A 9 43.45 11.48 8.19
C PHE A 9 43.65 11.17 6.70
N ILE A 10 43.50 9.90 6.28
CA ILE A 10 43.59 9.52 4.86
C ILE A 10 42.36 10.01 4.06
N CYS A 11 41.16 10.00 4.67
CA CYS A 11 39.96 10.58 4.06
C CYS A 11 40.01 12.11 3.90
N ALA A 12 40.90 12.83 4.62
CA ALA A 12 41.02 14.29 4.52
C ALA A 12 41.85 14.75 3.31
N HIS A 13 42.59 13.86 2.66
CA HIS A 13 43.54 14.23 1.60
C HIS A 13 43.00 14.08 0.17
N PHE A 14 41.80 13.50 0.00
CA PHE A 14 41.12 13.38 -1.30
C PHE A 14 39.67 13.89 -1.22
N PRO A 15 39.35 15.09 -1.73
CA PRO A 15 37.98 15.64 -1.70
C PRO A 15 36.97 14.77 -2.48
N THR A 16 37.45 13.94 -3.42
CA THR A 16 36.68 12.92 -4.14
C THR A 16 36.21 11.78 -3.23
N PHE A 17 37.04 11.34 -2.27
CA PHE A 17 36.72 10.20 -1.39
C PHE A 17 35.65 10.56 -0.35
N GLN A 18 35.61 11.82 0.11
CA GLN A 18 34.58 12.32 1.01
C GLN A 18 33.21 12.45 0.32
N ARG A 19 33.18 12.88 -0.94
CA ARG A 19 31.95 12.92 -1.77
C ARG A 19 31.42 11.52 -2.05
N LEU A 20 32.29 10.55 -2.37
CA LEU A 20 31.91 9.14 -2.50
C LEU A 20 31.34 8.57 -1.20
N ARG A 21 31.97 8.84 -0.04
CA ARG A 21 31.48 8.38 1.27
C ARG A 21 30.07 8.91 1.60
N ALA A 22 29.80 10.17 1.28
CA ALA A 22 28.48 10.76 1.47
C ALA A 22 27.43 10.09 0.56
N VAL A 23 27.74 9.90 -0.72
CA VAL A 23 26.86 9.21 -1.68
C VAL A 23 26.58 7.76 -1.28
N PHE A 24 27.59 7.03 -0.78
CA PHE A 24 27.41 5.67 -0.28
C PHE A 24 26.49 5.59 0.94
N LEU A 25 26.56 6.59 1.84
CA LEU A 25 25.69 6.62 3.01
C LEU A 25 24.23 6.90 2.62
N HIS A 26 24.01 7.79 1.65
CA HIS A 26 22.69 8.04 1.06
C HIS A 26 22.11 6.77 0.40
N LEU A 27 22.91 6.10 -0.44
CA LEU A 27 22.51 4.85 -1.10
C LEU A 27 22.24 3.73 -0.10
N GLY A 28 23.07 3.60 0.95
CA GLY A 28 22.89 2.61 1.99
C GLY A 28 21.57 2.78 2.74
N LEU A 29 21.16 4.02 3.00
CA LEU A 29 19.90 4.34 3.67
C LEU A 29 18.68 3.97 2.80
N VAL A 30 18.72 4.30 1.50
CA VAL A 30 17.67 3.93 0.53
C VAL A 30 17.57 2.40 0.39
N ILE A 31 18.71 1.71 0.26
CA ILE A 31 18.75 0.24 0.16
C ILE A 31 18.20 -0.39 1.45
N THR A 32 18.53 0.16 2.62
CA THR A 32 17.99 -0.33 3.90
C THR A 32 16.47 -0.16 3.97
N CYS A 33 15.94 0.97 3.48
CA CYS A 33 14.50 1.21 3.40
C CYS A 33 13.81 0.21 2.47
N ILE A 34 14.36 -0.03 1.28
CA ILE A 34 13.83 -1.02 0.32
C ILE A 34 13.86 -2.43 0.93
N ALA A 35 14.97 -2.83 1.56
CA ALA A 35 15.07 -4.11 2.23
C ALA A 35 14.04 -4.25 3.37
N TYR A 36 13.78 -3.17 4.11
CA TYR A 36 12.79 -3.12 5.18
C TYR A 36 11.35 -3.28 4.66
N ILE A 37 11.02 -2.69 3.52
CA ILE A 37 9.72 -2.86 2.84
C ILE A 37 9.54 -4.33 2.42
N VAL A 38 10.54 -4.90 1.74
CA VAL A 38 10.48 -6.28 1.22
C VAL A 38 10.40 -7.29 2.37
N ALA A 39 11.19 -7.11 3.42
CA ALA A 39 11.14 -7.97 4.61
C ALA A 39 9.78 -7.88 5.31
N GLY A 40 9.23 -6.68 5.45
CA GLY A 40 7.88 -6.48 5.99
C GLY A 40 6.82 -7.13 5.13
N ALA A 41 6.89 -6.98 3.79
CA ALA A 41 5.92 -7.57 2.87
C ALA A 41 5.90 -9.09 2.99
N TRP A 42 7.07 -9.71 3.04
CA TRP A 42 7.21 -11.15 3.26
C TRP A 42 6.63 -11.59 4.63
N LEU A 43 6.92 -10.83 5.70
CA LEU A 43 6.41 -11.11 7.04
C LEU A 43 4.88 -11.05 7.11
N PHE A 44 4.26 -9.96 6.65
CA PHE A 44 2.81 -9.79 6.70
C PHE A 44 2.10 -10.78 5.79
N GLN A 45 2.62 -11.01 4.58
CA GLN A 45 2.07 -12.01 3.68
C GLN A 45 2.08 -13.41 4.31
N ALA A 46 3.19 -13.81 4.96
CA ALA A 46 3.30 -15.14 5.55
C ALA A 46 2.31 -15.37 6.71
N ILE A 47 1.97 -14.31 7.46
CA ILE A 47 1.09 -14.39 8.63
C ILE A 47 -0.39 -14.21 8.25
N GLU A 48 -0.69 -13.21 7.44
CA GLU A 48 -2.08 -12.80 7.17
C GLU A 48 -2.74 -13.60 6.04
N ARG A 49 -1.98 -14.05 5.04
CA ARG A 49 -2.53 -14.84 3.93
C ARG A 49 -3.26 -16.12 4.40
N PRO A 50 -2.72 -16.97 5.30
CA PRO A 50 -3.46 -18.16 5.74
C PRO A 50 -4.74 -17.80 6.52
N VAL A 51 -4.71 -16.73 7.32
CA VAL A 51 -5.88 -16.25 8.08
C VAL A 51 -6.97 -15.73 7.15
N GLU A 52 -6.58 -14.97 6.13
CA GLU A 52 -7.47 -14.47 5.08
C GLU A 52 -8.19 -15.62 4.37
N LEU A 53 -7.46 -16.67 3.98
CA LEU A 53 -8.02 -17.84 3.31
C LEU A 53 -9.08 -18.55 4.18
N GLU A 54 -8.82 -18.67 5.49
CA GLU A 54 -9.78 -19.26 6.43
C GLU A 54 -11.05 -18.40 6.58
N ILE A 55 -10.90 -17.08 6.74
CA ILE A 55 -12.04 -16.14 6.82
C ILE A 55 -12.86 -16.18 5.54
N ARG A 56 -12.20 -16.27 4.39
CA ARG A 56 -12.85 -16.36 3.08
C ARG A 56 -13.66 -17.65 2.94
N GLU A 57 -13.10 -18.79 3.32
CA GLU A 57 -13.82 -20.07 3.30
C GLU A 57 -15.04 -20.04 4.22
N GLN A 58 -14.90 -19.48 5.42
CA GLN A 58 -16.02 -19.30 6.35
C GLN A 58 -17.10 -18.39 5.78
N ALA A 59 -16.73 -17.26 5.19
CA ALA A 59 -17.67 -16.32 4.58
C ALA A 59 -18.47 -16.97 3.44
N LEU A 60 -17.79 -17.68 2.54
CA LEU A 60 -18.44 -18.41 1.44
C LEU A 60 -19.42 -19.46 1.98
N GLY A 61 -19.02 -20.24 2.99
CA GLY A 61 -19.90 -21.21 3.63
C GLY A 61 -21.13 -20.57 4.31
N MET A 62 -21.00 -19.36 4.85
CA MET A 62 -22.12 -18.60 5.41
C MET A 62 -23.07 -18.09 4.32
N PHE A 63 -22.53 -17.61 3.19
CA PHE A 63 -23.36 -17.19 2.05
C PHE A 63 -24.14 -18.35 1.44
N ASP A 64 -23.50 -19.51 1.28
CA ASP A 64 -24.15 -20.72 0.77
C ASP A 64 -25.28 -21.19 1.71
N LYS A 65 -25.03 -21.23 3.02
CA LYS A 65 -26.09 -21.55 4.01
C LYS A 65 -27.26 -20.59 3.93
N LEU A 66 -27.00 -19.28 3.85
CA LEU A 66 -28.06 -18.29 3.79
C LEU A 66 -28.91 -18.43 2.52
N LYS A 67 -28.26 -18.75 1.39
CA LYS A 67 -28.94 -19.06 0.13
C LYS A 67 -29.79 -20.32 0.23
N GLU A 68 -29.28 -21.39 0.84
CA GLU A 68 -30.04 -22.63 1.05
C GLU A 68 -31.25 -22.41 1.96
N GLU A 69 -31.09 -21.66 3.04
CA GLU A 69 -32.18 -21.27 3.94
C GLU A 69 -33.25 -20.42 3.24
N PHE A 70 -32.85 -19.51 2.36
CA PHE A 70 -33.80 -18.75 1.55
C PHE A 70 -34.58 -19.65 0.59
N LEU A 71 -33.89 -20.55 -0.13
CA LEU A 71 -34.53 -21.46 -1.07
C LEU A 71 -35.49 -22.42 -0.37
N SER A 72 -35.16 -22.94 0.82
CA SER A 72 -36.05 -23.79 1.59
C SER A 72 -37.25 -23.02 2.13
N ASN A 73 -37.07 -21.78 2.62
CA ASN A 73 -38.16 -20.92 3.09
C ASN A 73 -39.19 -20.63 2.00
N VAL A 74 -38.74 -20.41 0.77
CA VAL A 74 -39.60 -20.13 -0.39
C VAL A 74 -40.26 -21.40 -0.94
N THR A 75 -39.56 -22.54 -0.93
CA THR A 75 -40.05 -23.78 -1.57
C THR A 75 -40.88 -24.65 -0.64
N GLU A 76 -40.50 -24.74 0.64
CA GLU A 76 -41.04 -25.73 1.58
C GLU A 76 -42.00 -25.13 2.61
N THR A 77 -41.77 -23.89 3.05
CA THR A 77 -42.42 -23.36 4.26
C THR A 77 -43.73 -22.61 4.00
N ASN A 78 -44.15 -22.47 2.73
CA ASN A 78 -45.33 -21.69 2.31
C ASN A 78 -45.39 -20.29 2.97
N LYS A 79 -44.22 -19.75 3.36
CA LYS A 79 -44.06 -18.37 3.82
C LYS A 79 -44.39 -17.44 2.65
N ASN A 80 -44.90 -16.25 2.96
CA ASN A 80 -45.02 -15.22 1.93
C ASN A 80 -43.62 -14.91 1.39
N VAL A 81 -43.52 -14.81 0.07
CA VAL A 81 -42.25 -14.54 -0.62
C VAL A 81 -41.64 -13.22 -0.15
N GLU A 82 -42.47 -12.22 0.14
CA GLU A 82 -42.04 -10.92 0.66
C GLU A 82 -41.32 -11.07 2.01
N ASP A 83 -41.92 -11.78 2.98
CA ASP A 83 -41.31 -12.04 4.29
C ASP A 83 -40.00 -12.86 4.16
N ALA A 84 -39.94 -13.82 3.25
CA ALA A 84 -38.74 -14.63 3.04
C ALA A 84 -37.59 -13.82 2.40
N VAL A 85 -37.91 -12.88 1.51
CA VAL A 85 -36.93 -11.96 0.92
C VAL A 85 -36.44 -10.97 1.96
N ASP A 86 -37.33 -10.43 2.78
CA ASP A 86 -36.96 -9.51 3.86
C ASP A 86 -36.06 -10.18 4.90
N ASP A 87 -36.36 -11.42 5.32
CA ASP A 87 -35.50 -12.22 6.20
C ASP A 87 -34.11 -12.45 5.57
N TYR A 88 -34.08 -12.79 4.28
CA TYR A 88 -32.81 -13.01 3.55
C TYR A 88 -31.96 -11.74 3.46
N ILE A 89 -32.56 -10.62 3.05
CA ILE A 89 -31.86 -9.33 2.95
C ILE A 89 -31.38 -8.89 4.34
N GLY A 90 -32.20 -9.03 5.37
CA GLY A 90 -31.83 -8.69 6.74
C GLY A 90 -30.60 -9.47 7.22
N ASN A 91 -30.62 -10.79 7.06
CA ASN A 91 -29.49 -11.66 7.43
C ASN A 91 -28.26 -11.43 6.55
N MET A 92 -28.44 -11.06 5.29
CA MET A 92 -27.33 -10.72 4.41
C MET A 92 -26.65 -9.42 4.83
N LEU A 93 -27.42 -8.41 5.22
CA LEU A 93 -26.91 -7.15 5.73
C LEU A 93 -26.15 -7.33 7.05
N THR A 94 -26.58 -8.23 7.94
CA THR A 94 -25.84 -8.52 9.18
C THR A 94 -24.49 -9.19 8.90
N LEU A 95 -24.38 -10.01 7.85
CA LEU A 95 -23.07 -10.55 7.42
C LEU A 95 -22.15 -9.43 6.92
N PHE A 96 -22.68 -8.43 6.22
CA PHE A 96 -21.91 -7.30 5.69
C PHE A 96 -21.48 -6.28 6.76
N GLU A 97 -21.98 -6.37 7.99
CA GLU A 97 -21.39 -5.63 9.10
C GLU A 97 -19.92 -6.00 9.31
N ASN A 98 -19.52 -7.23 8.93
CA ASN A 98 -18.11 -7.61 8.86
C ASN A 98 -17.51 -7.16 7.51
N PRO A 99 -16.53 -6.25 7.50
CA PRO A 99 -15.93 -5.74 6.26
C PRO A 99 -15.25 -6.83 5.43
N HIS A 100 -14.72 -7.90 6.07
CA HIS A 100 -14.15 -9.03 5.35
C HIS A 100 -15.21 -9.80 4.57
N TYR A 101 -16.41 -9.98 5.13
CA TYR A 101 -17.49 -10.70 4.45
C TYR A 101 -18.07 -9.88 3.31
N ALA A 102 -18.24 -8.57 3.50
CA ALA A 102 -18.66 -7.67 2.43
C ALA A 102 -17.69 -7.70 1.24
N HIS A 103 -16.38 -7.67 1.51
CA HIS A 103 -15.36 -7.74 0.45
C HIS A 103 -15.30 -9.10 -0.26
N VAL A 104 -15.40 -10.20 0.49
CA VAL A 104 -15.46 -11.55 -0.10
C VAL A 104 -16.70 -11.70 -0.98
N PHE A 105 -17.83 -11.16 -0.54
CA PHE A 105 -19.08 -11.16 -1.30
C PHE A 105 -18.97 -10.37 -2.61
N GLU A 106 -18.43 -9.14 -2.54
CA GLU A 106 -18.21 -8.30 -3.71
C GLU A 106 -17.33 -9.01 -4.74
N THR A 107 -16.21 -9.60 -4.28
CA THR A 107 -15.29 -10.36 -5.13
C THR A 107 -15.96 -11.60 -5.73
N HIS A 108 -16.80 -12.31 -4.96
CA HIS A 108 -17.51 -13.49 -5.42
C HIS A 108 -18.56 -13.18 -6.49
N LEU A 109 -19.26 -12.03 -6.39
CA LEU A 109 -20.26 -11.63 -7.38
C LEU A 109 -19.69 -10.96 -8.63
N THR A 110 -18.61 -10.18 -8.50
CA THR A 110 -18.11 -9.34 -9.58
C THR A 110 -17.13 -10.03 -10.52
N ASN A 111 -16.56 -11.19 -10.18
CA ASN A 111 -15.56 -11.86 -11.03
C ASN A 111 -15.74 -13.38 -11.15
N HIS A 112 -16.02 -13.86 -12.37
CA HIS A 112 -16.16 -15.28 -12.74
C HIS A 112 -14.82 -16.02 -12.98
N THR A 113 -13.68 -15.50 -12.53
CA THR A 113 -12.39 -16.17 -12.72
C THR A 113 -11.53 -16.12 -11.46
N ASN A 114 -11.35 -17.31 -10.87
CA ASN A 114 -10.32 -17.78 -9.94
C ASN A 114 -9.85 -16.84 -8.82
N ASP A 115 -10.07 -17.28 -7.58
CA ASP A 115 -9.13 -17.17 -6.44
C ASP A 115 -8.09 -16.05 -6.54
N LYS A 116 -8.51 -14.82 -6.27
CA LYS A 116 -7.57 -13.75 -6.01
C LYS A 116 -7.43 -13.58 -4.50
N ASP A 117 -6.34 -14.12 -3.98
CA ASP A 117 -5.88 -13.82 -2.63
C ASP A 117 -5.67 -12.31 -2.51
N ILE A 118 -6.12 -11.70 -1.42
CA ILE A 118 -5.91 -10.28 -1.15
C ILE A 118 -4.45 -10.04 -0.75
N TRP A 119 -3.85 -10.99 -0.01
CA TRP A 119 -2.44 -10.96 0.40
C TRP A 119 -1.48 -11.52 -0.66
N THR A 120 -1.49 -10.96 -1.87
CA THR A 120 -0.43 -11.20 -2.86
C THR A 120 0.87 -10.50 -2.46
N PHE A 121 2.00 -10.92 -3.03
CA PHE A 121 3.28 -10.29 -2.70
C PHE A 121 3.33 -8.81 -3.13
N PRO A 122 2.86 -8.42 -4.33
CA PRO A 122 2.73 -7.00 -4.72
C PRO A 122 1.80 -6.20 -3.79
N ALA A 123 0.66 -6.79 -3.38
CA ALA A 123 -0.23 -6.17 -2.39
C ALA A 123 0.46 -5.95 -1.05
N ALA A 124 1.21 -6.94 -0.56
CA ALA A 124 1.95 -6.83 0.69
C ALA A 124 3.05 -5.76 0.62
N VAL A 125 3.74 -5.62 -0.52
CA VAL A 125 4.71 -4.54 -0.75
C VAL A 125 4.03 -3.17 -0.74
N LEU A 126 2.86 -3.05 -1.38
CA LEU A 126 2.08 -1.80 -1.35
C LEU A 126 1.64 -1.47 0.08
N PHE A 127 1.12 -2.45 0.82
CA PHE A 127 0.71 -2.31 2.20
C PHE A 127 1.86 -1.81 3.10
N THR A 128 3.03 -2.45 3.03
CA THR A 128 4.16 -2.04 3.88
C THR A 128 4.74 -0.69 3.46
N THR A 129 4.81 -0.42 2.16
CA THR A 129 5.24 0.89 1.63
C THR A 129 4.30 2.01 2.07
N THR A 130 3.00 1.83 1.93
CA THR A 130 2.00 2.85 2.28
C THR A 130 1.84 3.03 3.78
N THR A 131 2.24 2.05 4.59
CA THR A 131 2.33 2.16 6.05
C THR A 131 3.50 3.05 6.48
N ILE A 132 4.68 2.90 5.87
CA ILE A 132 5.86 3.71 6.23
C ILE A 132 5.85 5.12 5.60
N ILE A 133 5.14 5.31 4.47
CA ILE A 133 4.92 6.61 3.76
C ILE A 133 3.63 7.31 4.25
N PRO A 134 3.16 6.97 5.46
CA PRO A 134 1.75 7.05 5.90
C PRO A 134 0.70 7.50 4.86
N VAL A 135 0.53 6.73 3.77
CA VAL A 135 -0.61 6.90 2.83
C VAL A 135 -1.82 6.12 3.33
N GLY A 136 -1.63 4.84 3.65
CA GLY A 136 -2.61 3.98 4.31
C GLY A 136 -3.95 3.80 3.59
N TYR A 137 -3.99 3.19 2.41
CA TYR A 137 -5.25 2.96 1.67
C TYR A 137 -6.30 2.12 2.40
N GLY A 138 -5.90 1.24 3.32
CA GLY A 138 -6.83 0.41 4.10
C GLY A 138 -7.43 -0.80 3.35
N ASN A 139 -7.27 -0.87 2.02
CA ASN A 139 -7.76 -1.99 1.20
C ASN A 139 -7.18 -3.36 1.57
N VAL A 140 -5.91 -3.37 1.99
CA VAL A 140 -5.24 -4.55 2.52
C VAL A 140 -4.82 -4.20 3.93
N CYS A 141 -5.36 -4.92 4.91
CA CYS A 141 -5.08 -4.67 6.32
C CYS A 141 -5.06 -6.00 7.11
N PRO A 142 -4.25 -6.10 8.18
CA PRO A 142 -4.15 -7.33 8.95
C PRO A 142 -5.46 -7.59 9.71
N ALA A 143 -6.03 -8.77 9.45
CA ALA A 143 -7.22 -9.27 10.15
C ALA A 143 -6.83 -9.85 11.51
N SER A 144 -5.63 -10.43 11.62
CA SER A 144 -5.18 -11.11 12.84
C SER A 144 -4.73 -10.14 13.93
N GLU A 145 -4.97 -10.51 15.20
CA GLU A 145 -4.46 -9.76 16.36
C GLU A 145 -2.93 -9.67 16.38
N LEU A 146 -2.26 -10.75 15.95
CA LEU A 146 -0.80 -10.78 15.84
C LEU A 146 -0.29 -9.79 14.78
N GLY A 147 -0.91 -9.77 13.60
CA GLY A 147 -0.54 -8.85 12.53
C GLY A 147 -0.78 -7.40 12.91
N ARG A 148 -1.86 -7.09 13.63
CA ARG A 148 -2.11 -5.75 14.17
C ARG A 148 -1.02 -5.31 15.17
N LEU A 149 -0.59 -6.20 16.06
CA LEU A 149 0.52 -5.91 16.97
C LEU A 149 1.84 -5.68 16.21
N LEU A 150 2.14 -6.55 15.24
CA LEU A 150 3.34 -6.42 14.41
C LEU A 150 3.32 -5.14 13.56
N LEU A 151 2.15 -4.70 13.10
CA LEU A 151 1.96 -3.44 12.37
C LEU A 151 2.35 -2.23 13.22
N ILE A 152 2.00 -2.22 14.50
CA ILE A 152 2.39 -1.14 15.43
C ILE A 152 3.91 -1.07 15.54
N ILE A 153 4.57 -2.21 15.76
CA ILE A 153 6.02 -2.31 15.88
C ILE A 153 6.71 -1.91 14.55
N TYR A 154 6.16 -2.36 13.43
CA TYR A 154 6.63 -2.04 12.09
C TYR A 154 6.55 -0.54 11.81
N GLY A 155 5.41 0.09 12.11
CA GLY A 155 5.23 1.54 11.94
C GLY A 155 6.18 2.36 12.82
N MET A 156 6.38 1.95 14.08
CA MET A 156 7.28 2.63 15.02
C MET A 156 8.72 2.74 14.52
N VAL A 157 9.21 1.73 13.80
CA VAL A 157 10.59 1.71 13.29
C VAL A 157 10.65 2.24 11.84
N GLY A 158 9.68 1.84 11.02
CA GLY A 158 9.63 2.15 9.59
C GLY A 158 9.37 3.63 9.30
N ILE A 159 8.44 4.28 10.03
CA ILE A 159 8.10 5.69 9.78
C ILE A 159 9.31 6.60 10.05
N PRO A 160 10.02 6.52 11.20
CA PRO A 160 11.24 7.32 11.40
C PRO A 160 12.32 7.03 10.36
N LEU A 161 12.52 5.77 9.98
CA LEU A 161 13.48 5.37 8.95
C LEU A 161 13.14 6.02 7.59
N ALA A 162 11.86 5.98 7.19
CA ALA A 162 11.39 6.59 5.96
C ALA A 162 11.56 8.13 6.00
N LEU A 163 11.19 8.78 7.10
CA LEU A 163 11.34 10.24 7.26
C LEU A 163 12.80 10.69 7.17
N VAL A 164 13.72 9.97 7.82
CA VAL A 164 15.17 10.25 7.71
C VAL A 164 15.64 10.07 6.27
N THR A 165 15.19 9.01 5.60
CA THR A 165 15.53 8.73 4.20
C THR A 165 15.02 9.80 3.24
N MET A 166 13.78 10.25 3.42
CA MET A 166 13.18 11.33 2.64
C MET A 166 13.91 12.66 2.86
N ALA A 167 14.21 13.03 4.12
CA ALA A 167 14.89 14.28 4.44
C ALA A 167 16.33 14.31 3.88
N ASP A 168 17.04 13.19 3.95
CA ASP A 168 18.39 13.05 3.45
C ASP A 168 18.44 13.07 1.91
N THR A 169 17.54 12.32 1.26
CA THR A 169 17.37 12.34 -0.22
C THR A 169 16.98 13.73 -0.71
N GLY A 170 16.08 14.43 -0.01
CA GLY A 170 15.67 15.79 -0.35
C GLY A 170 16.84 16.80 -0.29
N LYS A 171 17.72 16.68 0.72
CA LYS A 171 18.94 17.51 0.81
C LYS A 171 19.91 17.21 -0.33
N PHE A 172 20.07 15.94 -0.69
CA PHE A 172 20.93 15.54 -1.80
C PHE A 172 20.44 16.12 -3.13
N ILE A 173 19.13 16.00 -3.42
CA ILE A 173 18.50 16.57 -4.62
C ILE A 173 18.64 18.10 -4.60
N SER A 174 18.32 18.75 -3.48
CA SER A 174 18.41 20.22 -3.36
C SER A 174 19.82 20.73 -3.65
N ARG A 175 20.87 20.09 -3.10
CA ARG A 175 22.26 20.43 -3.41
C ARG A 175 22.62 20.22 -4.87
N GLY A 176 22.10 19.15 -5.48
CA GLY A 176 22.25 18.91 -6.91
C GLY A 176 21.65 20.08 -7.69
N VAL A 177 20.40 20.41 -7.44
CA VAL A 177 19.69 21.50 -8.12
C VAL A 177 20.41 22.85 -7.94
N THR A 178 20.87 23.21 -6.73
CA THR A 178 21.56 24.50 -6.52
C THR A 178 22.90 24.61 -7.25
N ILE A 179 23.64 23.51 -7.41
CA ILE A 179 24.87 23.47 -8.21
C ILE A 179 24.57 23.69 -9.71
N TRP A 180 23.48 23.10 -10.19
CA TRP A 180 23.12 23.16 -11.62
C TRP A 180 22.49 24.50 -12.05
N PHE A 181 21.84 25.23 -11.13
CA PHE A 181 21.10 26.46 -11.43
C PHE A 181 21.72 27.74 -10.83
N GLU A 182 23.02 27.73 -10.49
CA GLU A 182 23.83 28.91 -10.11
C GLU A 182 23.11 29.88 -9.14
N GLU A 183 22.73 29.37 -7.96
CA GLU A 183 22.06 30.11 -6.86
C GLU A 183 20.73 30.83 -7.18
N SER A 184 20.20 30.75 -8.40
CA SER A 184 18.87 31.27 -8.70
C SER A 184 17.81 30.40 -8.02
N MET A 185 17.11 30.94 -7.02
CA MET A 185 16.05 30.21 -6.31
C MET A 185 14.73 30.15 -7.10
N ALA A 186 14.53 31.01 -8.10
CA ALA A 186 13.27 31.08 -8.86
C ALA A 186 13.08 29.86 -9.78
N VAL A 187 14.15 29.39 -10.44
CA VAL A 187 14.09 28.28 -11.40
C VAL A 187 13.82 26.93 -10.71
N PRO A 188 14.53 26.55 -9.64
CA PRO A 188 14.23 25.36 -8.84
C PRO A 188 12.80 25.34 -8.29
N THR A 189 12.31 26.48 -7.79
CA THR A 189 10.94 26.58 -7.26
C THR A 189 9.91 26.41 -8.37
N GLY A 190 10.10 27.04 -9.53
CA GLY A 190 9.25 26.84 -10.70
C GLY A 190 9.25 25.38 -11.17
N LEU A 191 10.42 24.73 -11.19
CA LEU A 191 10.57 23.32 -11.54
C LEU A 191 9.85 22.40 -10.55
N PHE A 192 9.98 22.64 -9.25
CA PHE A 192 9.26 21.88 -8.22
C PHE A 192 7.74 22.01 -8.37
N LEU A 193 7.22 23.23 -8.59
CA LEU A 193 5.80 23.46 -8.83
C LEU A 193 5.32 22.78 -10.12
N SER A 194 6.13 22.83 -11.19
CA SER A 194 5.80 22.14 -12.44
C SER A 194 5.74 20.62 -12.25
N LEU A 195 6.72 20.04 -11.54
CA LEU A 195 6.73 18.62 -11.21
C LEU A 195 5.50 18.24 -10.39
N LEU A 196 5.11 19.05 -9.40
CA LEU A 196 3.92 18.81 -8.59
C LEU A 196 2.63 18.72 -9.43
N CYS A 197 2.51 19.53 -10.49
CA CYS A 197 1.34 19.52 -11.38
C CYS A 197 1.39 18.40 -12.42
N PHE A 198 2.55 18.12 -13.02
CA PHE A 198 2.68 17.13 -14.10
C PHE A 198 2.85 15.70 -13.59
N TYR A 199 3.40 15.50 -12.40
CA TYR A 199 3.69 14.18 -11.86
C TYR A 199 2.43 13.31 -11.67
N PRO A 200 1.28 13.81 -11.16
CA PRO A 200 0.04 13.05 -11.12
C PRO A 200 -0.50 12.66 -12.50
N VAL A 201 -0.28 13.51 -13.52
CA VAL A 201 -0.70 13.21 -14.90
C VAL A 201 0.15 12.10 -15.50
N ILE A 202 1.47 12.15 -15.28
CA ILE A 202 2.40 11.11 -15.74
C ILE A 202 2.12 9.79 -15.01
N GLY A 203 1.92 9.83 -13.69
CA GLY A 203 1.55 8.66 -12.89
C GLY A 203 0.21 8.07 -13.35
N GLY A 204 -0.80 8.92 -13.59
CA GLY A 204 -2.08 8.51 -14.13
C GLY A 204 -1.99 7.85 -15.51
N LEU A 205 -1.12 8.33 -16.41
CA LEU A 205 -0.87 7.67 -17.70
C LEU A 205 -0.27 6.27 -17.54
N LEU A 206 0.67 6.10 -16.60
CA LEU A 206 1.25 4.78 -16.29
C LEU A 206 0.19 3.83 -15.74
N PHE A 207 -0.59 4.26 -14.75
CA PHE A 207 -1.66 3.42 -14.19
C PHE A 207 -2.76 3.13 -15.19
N HIS A 208 -3.13 4.06 -16.07
CA HIS A 208 -4.06 3.78 -17.16
C HIS A 208 -3.55 2.63 -18.06
N HIS A 209 -2.26 2.61 -18.36
CA HIS A 209 -1.68 1.57 -19.22
C HIS A 209 -1.50 0.22 -18.53
N TYR A 210 -1.11 0.20 -17.25
CA TYR A 210 -0.75 -1.04 -16.53
C TYR A 210 -1.83 -1.57 -15.57
N ALA A 211 -2.77 -0.74 -15.13
CA ALA A 211 -3.77 -1.07 -14.11
C ALA A 211 -5.21 -1.15 -14.64
N ASP A 212 -5.42 -0.98 -15.95
CA ASP A 212 -6.72 -1.00 -16.63
C ASP A 212 -7.77 -0.05 -16.00
N LEU A 213 -7.30 1.04 -15.39
CA LEU A 213 -8.16 2.10 -14.84
C LEU A 213 -8.54 3.10 -15.93
N GLN A 214 -9.74 3.68 -15.87
CA GLN A 214 -10.06 4.82 -16.74
C GLN A 214 -9.07 5.97 -16.48
N PHE A 215 -8.73 6.73 -17.51
CA PHE A 215 -7.73 7.80 -17.42
C PHE A 215 -8.00 8.81 -16.29
N ARG A 216 -9.27 9.16 -16.06
CA ARG A 216 -9.68 10.07 -14.97
C ARG A 216 -9.39 9.49 -13.60
N ASP A 217 -9.76 8.22 -13.40
CA ASP A 217 -9.60 7.50 -12.14
C ASP A 217 -8.12 7.23 -11.87
N ALA A 218 -7.34 6.96 -12.90
CA ALA A 218 -5.90 6.78 -12.80
C ALA A 218 -5.15 8.06 -12.36
N ILE A 219 -5.53 9.23 -12.89
CA ILE A 219 -4.98 10.52 -12.42
C ILE A 219 -5.40 10.79 -10.98
N TYR A 220 -6.67 10.57 -10.66
CA TYR A 220 -7.19 10.76 -9.31
C TYR A 220 -6.47 9.87 -8.30
N PHE A 221 -6.31 8.58 -8.61
CA PHE A 221 -5.53 7.63 -7.81
C PHE A 221 -4.09 8.11 -7.63
N SER A 222 -3.42 8.52 -8.71
CA SER A 222 -2.06 9.04 -8.62
C SER A 222 -1.97 10.28 -7.72
N PHE A 223 -2.91 11.23 -7.86
CA PHE A 223 -2.97 12.42 -7.03
C PHE A 223 -3.16 12.07 -5.54
N THR A 224 -4.14 11.25 -5.20
CA THR A 224 -4.41 10.88 -3.79
C THR A 224 -3.26 10.07 -3.17
N SER A 225 -2.51 9.31 -3.98
CA SER A 225 -1.30 8.61 -3.58
C SER A 225 -0.17 9.58 -3.20
N ILE A 226 0.15 10.52 -4.09
CA ILE A 226 1.32 11.38 -4.01
C ILE A 226 1.19 12.38 -2.86
N PHE A 227 -0.02 12.92 -2.68
CA PHE A 227 -0.34 13.85 -1.61
C PHE A 227 -0.64 13.14 -0.28
N THR A 228 -0.43 11.82 -0.21
CA THR A 228 -0.65 10.99 0.98
C THR A 228 -2.05 11.19 1.58
N ILE A 229 -3.06 11.34 0.71
CA ILE A 229 -4.47 11.45 1.11
C ILE A 229 -5.04 10.06 1.35
N GLY A 230 -4.78 9.13 0.42
CA GLY A 230 -4.98 7.70 0.64
C GLY A 230 -6.43 7.24 0.86
N PHE A 231 -7.42 7.76 0.14
CA PHE A 231 -8.83 7.37 0.33
C PHE A 231 -9.09 5.86 0.20
N GLY A 232 -8.32 5.14 -0.61
CA GLY A 232 -8.46 3.69 -0.78
C GLY A 232 -9.67 3.26 -1.61
N ASP A 233 -10.45 4.20 -2.11
CA ASP A 233 -11.66 3.97 -2.91
C ASP A 233 -11.39 3.29 -4.26
N LEU A 234 -10.19 3.43 -4.80
CA LEU A 234 -9.75 2.75 -6.02
C LEU A 234 -8.71 1.68 -5.72
N MET A 235 -8.94 0.48 -6.26
CA MET A 235 -7.99 -0.63 -6.22
C MET A 235 -7.38 -0.86 -7.60
N VAL A 236 -6.06 -0.90 -7.65
CA VAL A 236 -5.32 -1.15 -8.89
C VAL A 236 -5.17 -2.66 -9.08
N SER A 237 -5.61 -3.15 -10.24
CA SER A 237 -5.56 -4.57 -10.61
C SER A 237 -4.15 -5.17 -10.59
N LEU A 238 -3.10 -4.36 -10.77
CA LEU A 238 -1.70 -4.79 -10.67
C LEU A 238 -1.32 -5.34 -9.29
N PHE A 239 -2.09 -4.99 -8.25
CA PHE A 239 -1.88 -5.48 -6.88
C PHE A 239 -2.82 -6.65 -6.53
N LEU A 240 -3.65 -7.13 -7.46
CA LEU A 240 -4.60 -8.25 -7.32
C LEU A 240 -4.26 -9.44 -8.24
#